data_AF-A0A5C6TPZ4-F1
#
_entry.id   AF-A0A5C6TPZ4-F1
#
_cell.length_a   1.000
_cell.length_b   1.000
_cell.length_c   1.000
_cell.angle_alpha   90.00
_cell.angle_beta   90.00
_cell.angle_gamma   90.00
#
_symmetry.space_group_name_H-M   'P 1'
#
loop_
_entity.id
_entity.type
_entity.pdbx_description
1 polymer ?
#
loop_
_entity_poly.entity_id
_entity_poly.type
_entity_poly.pdbx_seq_one_letter_code
_entity_poly.pdbx_strand_id
1 'polypeptide(L)'
;MNNIALIAALAAAAQAGPTPAQFNHALNAQCPGHRLVTRNISCTKPDPDAVEYRCTYQLQTGSRWTPQTATLTLSEHEWVWMDGATPCDTGDDPSLN
;
A
#
# COMPACT_ATOMS: atom_id res chain seq x y z
N MET A 1 0.88 -37.75 2.42
CA MET A 1 1.12 -36.85 3.57
C MET A 1 1.62 -35.53 3.03
N ASN A 2 1.01 -34.43 3.48
CA ASN A 2 1.55 -33.07 3.55
C ASN A 2 1.65 -32.20 2.28
N ASN A 3 0.52 -31.89 1.64
CA ASN A 3 0.38 -30.67 0.82
C ASN A 3 -0.33 -29.52 1.56
N ILE A 4 -0.64 -29.68 2.85
CA ILE A 4 -1.44 -28.74 3.65
C ILE A 4 -0.58 -27.57 4.20
N ALA A 5 0.76 -27.71 4.17
CA ALA A 5 1.65 -26.70 4.77
C ALA A 5 1.83 -25.42 3.93
N LEU A 6 1.62 -25.47 2.61
CA LEU A 6 1.79 -24.27 1.77
C LEU A 6 0.60 -23.30 1.85
N ILE A 7 -0.59 -23.77 2.22
CA ILE A 7 -1.79 -22.93 2.27
C ILE A 7 -1.84 -22.11 3.57
N ALA A 8 -1.20 -22.58 4.64
CA ALA A 8 -1.17 -21.88 5.93
C ALA A 8 -0.25 -20.64 5.94
N ALA A 9 0.75 -20.58 5.06
CA ALA A 9 1.67 -19.44 5.00
C ALA A 9 1.03 -18.18 4.39
N LEU A 10 0.04 -18.34 3.51
CA LEU A 10 -0.69 -17.22 2.89
C LEU A 10 -1.70 -16.60 3.86
N ALA A 11 -2.31 -17.39 4.75
CA ALA A 11 -3.26 -16.90 5.74
C ALA A 11 -2.60 -16.10 6.87
N ALA A 12 -1.37 -16.48 7.27
CA ALA A 12 -0.61 -15.73 8.29
C ALA A 12 -0.19 -14.32 7.80
N ALA A 13 -0.06 -14.14 6.49
CA ALA A 13 0.24 -12.85 5.86
C ALA A 13 -0.98 -11.93 5.72
N ALA A 14 -2.19 -12.40 6.04
CA ALA A 14 -3.38 -11.55 6.14
C ALA A 14 -3.50 -10.93 7.55
N GLN A 15 -3.01 -11.63 8.58
CA GLN A 15 -3.08 -11.16 9.97
C GLN A 15 -2.02 -10.09 10.27
N ALA A 16 -0.82 -10.24 9.71
CA ALA A 16 0.16 -9.17 9.62
C ALA A 16 -0.22 -8.30 8.42
N GLY A 17 -0.34 -6.98 8.57
CA GLY A 17 -0.69 -6.09 7.46
C GLY A 17 0.26 -6.19 6.24
N PRO A 18 0.02 -5.40 5.18
CA PRO A 18 0.79 -5.53 3.95
C PRO A 18 2.28 -5.32 4.21
N THR A 19 3.09 -6.21 3.64
CA THR A 19 4.55 -6.04 3.64
C THR A 19 4.94 -4.81 2.80
N PRO A 20 6.14 -4.23 3.02
CA PRO A 20 6.64 -3.14 2.18
C PRO A 20 6.61 -3.43 0.67
N ALA A 21 6.84 -4.69 0.27
CA ALA A 21 6.77 -5.11 -1.12
C ALA A 21 5.33 -5.10 -1.65
N GLN A 22 4.38 -5.65 -0.89
CA GLN A 22 2.95 -5.64 -1.24
C GLN A 22 2.38 -4.22 -1.28
N PHE A 23 2.74 -3.38 -0.32
CA PHE A 23 2.38 -1.98 -0.30
C PHE A 23 2.88 -1.25 -1.55
N ASN A 24 4.16 -1.42 -1.89
CA ASN A 24 4.72 -0.83 -3.10
C ASN A 24 4.09 -1.39 -4.38
N HIS A 25 3.74 -2.67 -4.41
CA HIS A 25 3.00 -3.26 -5.54
C HIS A 25 1.65 -2.57 -5.73
N ALA A 26 0.85 -2.47 -4.67
CA ALA A 26 -0.45 -1.79 -4.69
C ALA A 26 -0.32 -0.31 -5.10
N LEU A 27 0.69 0.39 -4.56
CA LEU A 27 0.97 1.78 -4.90
C LEU A 27 1.38 1.96 -6.37
N ASN A 28 2.26 1.09 -6.89
CA ASN A 28 2.66 1.14 -8.30
C ASN A 28 1.49 0.77 -9.23
N ALA A 29 0.56 -0.08 -8.80
CA ALA A 29 -0.64 -0.40 -9.56
C ALA A 29 -1.55 0.83 -9.75
N GLN A 30 -1.58 1.76 -8.79
CA GLN A 30 -2.29 3.05 -8.94
C GLN A 30 -1.57 4.03 -9.86
N CYS A 31 -0.25 3.86 -10.01
CA CYS A 31 0.65 4.81 -10.67
C CYS A 31 1.58 4.11 -11.68
N PRO A 32 1.02 3.39 -12.68
CA PRO A 32 1.83 2.66 -13.63
C PRO A 32 2.67 3.64 -14.46
N GLY A 33 4.00 3.58 -14.31
CA GLY A 33 4.95 4.41 -15.07
C GLY A 33 5.70 5.46 -14.25
N HIS A 34 5.35 5.68 -12.99
CA HIS A 34 6.14 6.52 -12.09
C HIS A 34 7.08 5.67 -11.23
N ARG A 35 8.37 6.03 -11.16
CA ARG A 35 9.32 5.34 -10.28
C ARG A 35 9.14 5.86 -8.85
N LEU A 36 8.34 5.15 -8.07
CA LEU A 36 7.98 5.56 -6.72
C LEU A 36 9.04 5.09 -5.72
N VAL A 37 9.42 6.00 -4.82
CA VAL A 37 10.34 5.68 -3.72
C VAL A 37 9.64 6.01 -2.42
N THR A 38 9.38 4.96 -1.64
CA THR A 38 8.73 5.04 -0.33
C THR A 38 9.66 4.52 0.75
N ARG A 39 9.49 5.00 1.98
CA ARG A 39 10.21 4.50 3.16
C ARG A 39 9.35 4.62 4.42
N ASN A 40 9.82 4.01 5.50
CA ASN A 40 9.16 4.03 6.81
C ASN A 40 7.67 3.63 6.72
N ILE A 41 7.39 2.61 5.92
CA ILE A 41 6.03 2.08 5.72
C ILE A 41 5.64 1.34 6.99
N SER A 42 4.56 1.78 7.62
CA SER A 42 3.97 1.17 8.80
C SER A 42 2.47 1.04 8.60
N CYS A 43 1.99 -0.19 8.54
CA CYS A 43 0.60 -0.51 8.31
C CYS A 43 0.00 -1.10 9.57
N THR A 44 -1.10 -0.49 10.02
CA THR A 44 -1.85 -0.95 11.18
C THR A 44 -3.30 -1.14 10.79
N LYS A 45 -3.91 -2.15 11.40
CA LYS A 45 -5.33 -2.36 11.28
C LYS A 45 -6.03 -1.43 12.27
N PRO A 46 -6.94 -0.54 11.83
CA PRO A 46 -7.64 0.36 12.74
C PRO A 46 -8.59 -0.42 13.67
N ASP A 47 -9.13 -1.54 13.20
CA ASP A 47 -10.05 -2.40 13.93
C ASP A 47 -9.79 -3.88 13.57
N PRO A 48 -9.86 -4.84 14.52
CA PRO A 48 -9.64 -6.25 14.24
C PRO A 48 -10.64 -6.84 13.23
N ASP A 49 -11.86 -6.31 13.13
CA ASP A 49 -12.92 -6.75 12.21
C ASP A 49 -12.95 -5.96 10.90
N ALA A 50 -12.23 -4.83 10.81
CA ALA A 50 -12.12 -4.09 9.55
C ALA A 50 -11.45 -4.95 8.46
N VAL A 51 -11.78 -4.71 7.19
CA VAL A 51 -11.00 -5.28 6.06
C VAL A 51 -9.92 -4.31 5.58
N GLU A 52 -10.00 -3.07 6.04
CA GLU A 52 -9.12 -1.96 5.71
C GLU A 52 -7.92 -1.89 6.65
N TYR A 53 -6.78 -1.52 6.10
CA TYR A 53 -5.49 -1.35 6.77
C TYR A 53 -5.03 0.07 6.50
N ARG A 54 -4.68 0.77 7.57
CA ARG A 54 -4.16 2.13 7.50
C ARG A 54 -2.64 2.09 7.50
N CYS A 55 -2.05 2.51 6.39
CA CYS A 55 -0.61 2.57 6.18
C CYS A 55 -0.12 4.01 6.25
N THR A 56 0.84 4.27 7.11
CA THR A 56 1.62 5.52 7.12
C THR A 56 2.95 5.25 6.44
N TYR A 57 3.41 6.18 5.61
CA TYR A 57 4.65 6.03 4.87
C TYR A 57 5.23 7.40 4.50
N GLN A 58 6.50 7.44 4.12
CA GLN A 58 7.10 8.66 3.56
C GLN A 58 7.31 8.47 2.07
N LEU A 59 6.78 9.40 1.29
CA LEU A 59 6.92 9.45 -0.16
C LEU A 59 7.99 10.47 -0.55
N GLN A 60 8.86 10.11 -1.49
CA GLN A 60 9.83 11.05 -2.06
C GLN A 60 9.18 11.90 -3.15
N THR A 61 9.13 13.21 -2.94
CA THR A 61 8.70 14.20 -3.95
C THR A 61 9.88 15.12 -4.23
N GLY A 62 10.56 14.89 -5.36
CA GLY A 62 11.85 15.53 -5.66
C GLY A 62 12.90 15.18 -4.60
N SER A 63 13.43 16.20 -3.90
CA SER A 63 14.42 16.02 -2.82
C SER A 63 13.80 15.96 -1.42
N ARG A 64 12.47 16.02 -1.29
CA ARG A 64 11.77 16.05 0.01
C ARG A 64 11.08 14.71 0.29
N TRP A 65 11.03 14.36 1.57
CA TRP A 65 10.28 13.23 2.09
C TRP A 65 9.04 13.75 2.80
N THR A 66 7.87 13.41 2.29
CA THR A 66 6.61 13.89 2.84
C THR A 66 5.88 12.71 3.50
N PRO A 67 5.45 12.82 4.77
CA PRO A 67 4.63 11.80 5.39
C PRO A 67 3.27 11.76 4.71
N GLN A 68 2.83 10.56 4.37
CA GLN A 68 1.56 10.26 3.72
C GLN A 68 0.85 9.14 4.47
N THR A 69 -0.46 9.10 4.33
CA THR A 69 -1.30 8.01 4.83
C THR A 69 -2.08 7.43 3.66
N ALA A 70 -2.20 6.11 3.65
CA ALA A 70 -3.00 5.37 2.71
C ALA A 70 -3.83 4.31 3.42
N THR A 71 -4.92 3.92 2.78
CA THR A 71 -5.81 2.86 3.19
C THR A 71 -5.74 1.78 2.12
N LEU A 72 -5.39 0.57 2.53
CA LEU A 72 -5.36 -0.60 1.67
C LEU A 72 -6.36 -1.61 2.20
N THR A 73 -7.01 -2.37 1.33
CA THR A 73 -7.84 -3.51 1.73
C THR A 73 -7.26 -4.80 1.16
N LEU A 74 -7.49 -5.92 1.84
CA LEU A 74 -7.15 -7.23 1.29
C LEU A 74 -8.37 -7.81 0.58
N SER A 75 -8.35 -7.83 -0.75
CA SER A 75 -9.41 -8.39 -1.59
C SER A 75 -8.88 -9.57 -2.38
N GLU A 76 -9.51 -10.75 -2.27
CA GLU A 76 -9.16 -11.94 -3.06
C GLU A 76 -7.66 -12.33 -3.02
N HIS A 77 -7.00 -12.12 -1.87
CA HIS A 77 -5.56 -12.32 -1.64
C HIS A 77 -4.63 -11.26 -2.26
N GLU A 78 -5.18 -10.17 -2.79
CA GLU A 78 -4.43 -9.02 -3.27
C GLU A 78 -4.67 -7.78 -2.40
N TRP A 79 -3.59 -7.03 -2.15
CA TRP A 79 -3.69 -5.74 -1.48
C TRP A 79 -4.11 -4.68 -2.49
N VAL A 80 -5.31 -4.16 -2.31
CA VAL A 80 -5.92 -3.15 -3.17
C VAL A 80 -5.81 -1.79 -2.48
N TRP A 81 -5.35 -0.80 -3.23
CA TRP A 81 -5.31 0.59 -2.76
C TRP A 81 -6.73 1.17 -2.77
N MET A 82 -7.22 1.57 -1.60
CA MET A 82 -8.56 2.13 -1.45
C MET A 82 -8.55 3.66 -1.51
N ASP A 83 -7.64 4.25 -0.73
CA ASP A 83 -7.57 5.70 -0.53
C ASP A 83 -6.16 6.09 -0.07
N GLY A 84 -5.80 7.36 -0.25
CA GLY A 84 -4.52 7.90 0.20
C GLY A 84 -3.78 8.59 -0.92
N ALA A 85 -2.98 9.60 -0.53
CA ALA A 85 -2.21 10.40 -1.48
C ALA A 85 -1.37 9.48 -2.36
N THR A 86 -1.67 9.44 -3.65
CA THR A 86 -0.80 8.80 -4.63
C THR A 86 0.08 9.87 -5.27
N PRO A 87 1.35 9.56 -5.59
CA PRO A 87 2.23 10.49 -6.28
C PRO A 87 1.71 10.96 -7.65
N CYS A 88 0.77 10.23 -8.27
CA CYS A 88 0.16 10.63 -9.54
C CYS A 88 -0.92 11.69 -9.37
N ASP A 89 -1.54 11.78 -8.19
CA ASP A 89 -2.46 12.87 -7.85
C ASP A 89 -1.75 14.24 -7.87
N THR A 90 -0.41 14.23 -7.73
CA THR A 90 0.42 15.44 -7.69
C THR A 90 0.97 15.87 -9.06
N GLY A 91 0.57 15.21 -10.16
CA GLY A 91 1.02 15.54 -11.52
C GLY A 91 -0.15 15.88 -12.44
N ASP A 92 -0.21 17.13 -12.90
CA ASP A 92 -1.05 17.63 -14.00
C ASP A 92 -2.43 18.23 -13.61
N ASP A 93 -2.44 19.37 -12.90
CA ASP A 93 -3.35 20.45 -13.31
C ASP A 93 -2.53 21.50 -14.10
N PRO A 94 -2.47 21.39 -15.43
CA PRO A 94 -2.07 22.48 -16.31
C PRO A 94 -3.20 23.51 -16.49
N SER A 95 -4.27 23.47 -15.68
CA SER A 95 -5.45 24.34 -15.80
C SER A 95 -5.35 25.65 -15.02
N LEU A 96 -4.21 25.93 -14.39
CA LEU A 96 -3.89 27.22 -13.74
C LEU A 96 -2.79 27.97 -14.50
N ASN A 97 -3.07 28.30 -15.76
CA ASN A 97 -2.38 29.38 -16.48
C ASN A 97 -3.41 30.28 -17.18
#